data_AF-A0A3A4S1N7-F1
#
_entry.id   AF-A0A3A4S1N7-F1
#
_cell.length_a   1.000
_cell.length_b   1.000
_cell.length_c   1.000
_cell.angle_alpha   90.00
_cell.angle_beta   90.00
_cell.angle_gamma   90.00
#
_symmetry.space_group_name_H-M   'P 1'
#
loop_
_entity.id
_entity.type
_entity.pdbx_description
1 polymer ?
#
loop_
_entity_poly.entity_id
_entity_poly.type
_entity_poly.pdbx_seq_one_letter_code
_entity_poly.pdbx_strand_id
1 'polypeptide(L)'
;MISRKRVGFFGVGLVIFIETLLQPVAAEIYHTSSNLKPDLFVTMEGGEESEYAIVVEKETQKLALYRYDGEYEQVLNVKCSTGEVPGMKTRSGDKKTPEGVYFFTGAFEKKYLSAVYGEMAFPMDYPNLVDRLNGREGNSIWMHGTNKQIKDRDSNGCIVLANADIKKLSEFITVNRTPIIVTDKIQYATPDDDRILREQLTAFLNQWNETLINGSYDQYLSFYHQDIISKFAWWDDWNEIRNELRGSGIPAKIHLDKISIYKHNGVYTALFDQLIQFGEQVQTAGARKVYLEPSVDRVRIIGDTYQSSISKNNGRETNHPFIAACQELRAIHYAKQDIEALVDRWLTAWNSKDIETYGDCYASDFRFQWMDRDAWLKKKKRLNRKYKNISVWKENLIIKTSEKTNSATFIQKYESSGYRAVGKKKLIFKRENGQWKIFRERWKKI
;
A
#
# COMPACT_ATOMS: atom_id res chain seq x y z
N MET A 1 -10.01 -57.56 73.68
CA MET A 1 -8.76 -58.25 73.28
C MET A 1 -8.93 -58.78 71.87
N ILE A 2 -8.10 -58.29 70.95
CA ILE A 2 -7.50 -58.99 69.80
C ILE A 2 -8.41 -59.74 68.80
N SER A 3 -8.28 -59.28 67.55
CA SER A 3 -8.32 -60.00 66.26
C SER A 3 -9.68 -60.40 65.68
N ARG A 4 -10.06 -59.67 64.63
CA ARG A 4 -10.87 -60.16 63.52
C ARG A 4 -10.00 -60.18 62.26
N LYS A 5 -9.93 -61.34 61.60
CA LYS A 5 -9.76 -61.45 60.15
C LYS A 5 -10.95 -62.21 59.59
N ARG A 6 -11.67 -61.59 58.66
CA ARG A 6 -12.56 -62.27 57.71
C ARG A 6 -12.29 -61.73 56.31
N VAL A 7 -12.01 -62.69 55.44
CA VAL A 7 -12.26 -62.77 53.99
C VAL A 7 -13.64 -62.14 53.70
N GLY A 8 -13.88 -61.28 52.71
CA GLY A 8 -13.40 -61.25 51.32
C GLY A 8 -14.62 -61.51 50.43
N PHE A 9 -15.18 -60.47 49.81
CA PHE A 9 -16.13 -60.57 48.70
C PHE A 9 -16.09 -59.29 47.86
N PHE A 10 -15.94 -59.47 46.56
CA PHE A 10 -15.87 -58.44 45.52
C PHE A 10 -17.21 -57.70 45.38
N GLY A 11 -17.17 -56.37 45.41
CA GLY A 11 -18.25 -55.48 45.02
C GLY A 11 -17.67 -54.32 44.20
N VAL A 12 -18.16 -54.18 42.98
CA VAL A 12 -17.76 -53.16 41.98
C VAL A 12 -18.11 -51.77 42.52
N GLY A 13 -17.09 -50.94 42.75
CA GLY A 13 -17.22 -49.52 43.09
C GLY A 13 -16.73 -48.65 41.94
N LEU A 14 -17.68 -48.03 41.23
CA LEU A 14 -17.45 -46.99 40.24
C LEU A 14 -16.87 -45.76 40.96
N VAL A 15 -15.58 -45.48 40.78
CA VAL A 15 -14.97 -44.21 41.22
C VAL A 15 -15.00 -43.25 40.05
N ILE A 16 -15.93 -42.30 40.08
CA ILE A 16 -15.97 -41.16 39.17
C ILE A 16 -14.90 -40.18 39.65
N PHE A 17 -13.75 -40.17 38.98
CA PHE A 17 -12.79 -39.06 39.07
C PHE A 17 -13.32 -37.91 38.20
N ILE A 18 -13.83 -36.85 38.84
CA ILE A 18 -14.07 -35.58 38.18
C ILE A 18 -12.71 -34.88 38.11
N GLU A 19 -11.96 -35.13 37.05
CA GLU A 19 -10.87 -34.24 36.64
C GLU A 19 -11.50 -33.04 35.92
N THR A 20 -11.59 -31.91 36.61
CA THR A 20 -11.84 -30.62 35.99
C THR A 20 -10.60 -30.22 35.17
N LEU A 21 -10.59 -30.64 33.90
CA LEU A 21 -9.72 -30.10 32.86
C LEU A 21 -10.01 -28.60 32.69
N LEU A 22 -9.19 -27.76 33.32
CA LEU A 22 -9.05 -26.35 32.94
C LEU A 22 -8.40 -26.30 31.55
N GLN A 23 -9.22 -26.33 30.51
CA GLN A 23 -8.76 -25.99 29.17
C GLN A 23 -8.43 -24.49 29.11
N PRO A 24 -7.38 -24.08 28.39
CA PRO A 24 -7.14 -22.67 28.13
C PRO A 24 -8.32 -22.15 27.29
N VAL A 25 -9.10 -21.22 27.86
CA VAL A 25 -10.17 -20.53 27.14
C VAL A 25 -9.52 -19.78 25.98
N ALA A 26 -9.76 -20.27 24.77
CA ALA A 26 -9.35 -19.57 23.56
C ALA A 26 -10.10 -18.24 23.49
N ALA A 27 -9.41 -17.15 23.13
CA ALA A 27 -10.06 -15.86 22.89
C ALA A 27 -11.21 -16.02 21.89
N GLU A 28 -12.45 -15.75 22.34
CA GLU A 28 -13.62 -15.64 21.48
C GLU A 28 -13.55 -14.31 20.72
N ILE A 29 -13.98 -14.30 19.47
CA ILE A 29 -14.24 -13.07 18.73
C ILE A 29 -15.49 -12.48 19.36
N TYR A 30 -15.34 -11.37 20.08
CA TYR A 30 -16.47 -10.64 20.64
C TYR A 30 -16.95 -9.66 19.59
N HIS A 31 -18.22 -9.75 19.21
CA HIS A 31 -18.89 -8.76 18.38
C HIS A 31 -19.72 -7.87 19.32
N THR A 32 -19.09 -6.83 19.87
CA THR A 32 -19.81 -5.81 20.64
C THR A 32 -19.94 -4.56 19.79
N SER A 33 -21.09 -4.41 19.13
CA SER A 33 -21.49 -3.14 18.50
C SER A 33 -21.77 -2.13 19.59
N SER A 34 -20.83 -1.22 19.82
CA SER A 34 -20.96 -0.08 20.71
C SER A 34 -20.85 1.17 19.85
N ASN A 35 -21.72 2.17 20.07
CA ASN A 35 -21.54 3.48 19.44
C ASN A 35 -20.38 4.28 20.06
N LEU A 36 -19.54 3.64 20.88
CA LEU A 36 -18.33 4.21 21.46
C LEU A 36 -17.10 3.61 20.80
N LYS A 37 -16.19 4.48 20.40
CA LYS A 37 -14.85 4.15 19.90
C LYS A 37 -13.80 4.68 20.87
N PRO A 38 -12.56 4.15 20.85
CA PRO A 38 -11.43 4.85 21.44
C PRO A 38 -11.39 6.30 20.94
N ASP A 39 -11.22 7.24 21.86
CA ASP A 39 -11.02 8.65 21.52
C ASP A 39 -9.78 8.85 20.65
N LEU A 40 -8.83 7.92 20.68
CA LEU A 40 -7.64 7.85 19.83
C LEU A 40 -7.92 7.83 18.32
N PHE A 41 -9.13 7.46 17.89
CA PHE A 41 -9.51 7.39 16.46
C PHE A 41 -10.20 8.68 16.03
N VAL A 42 -9.66 9.42 15.07
CA VAL A 42 -10.39 10.54 14.45
C VAL A 42 -11.17 10.06 13.22
N THR A 43 -10.52 9.27 12.37
CA THR A 43 -11.15 8.58 11.24
C THR A 43 -10.37 7.32 10.85
N MET A 44 -11.07 6.33 10.30
CA MET A 44 -10.52 5.10 9.70
C MET A 44 -11.21 4.95 8.35
N GLU A 45 -10.52 5.12 7.21
CA GLU A 45 -11.13 5.02 5.89
C GLU A 45 -10.42 3.96 5.04
N GLY A 46 -11.05 2.81 4.81
CA GLY A 46 -10.43 1.68 4.09
C GLY A 46 -10.71 1.60 2.60
N GLY A 47 -11.51 2.55 2.09
CA GLY A 47 -12.16 2.41 0.80
C GLY A 47 -13.24 1.33 0.85
N GLU A 48 -13.16 0.33 -0.04
CA GLU A 48 -14.12 -0.79 -0.13
C GLU A 48 -13.82 -1.95 0.84
N GLU A 49 -12.68 -1.93 1.53
CA GLU A 49 -12.25 -2.99 2.46
C GLU A 49 -12.33 -2.50 3.92
N SER A 50 -12.55 -3.42 4.85
CA SER A 50 -12.53 -3.09 6.28
C SER A 50 -11.14 -2.67 6.73
N GLU A 51 -11.07 -1.61 7.54
CA GLU A 51 -9.82 -1.21 8.19
C GLU A 51 -9.70 -1.80 9.57
N TYR A 52 -8.46 -2.05 9.98
CA TYR A 52 -8.14 -2.55 11.31
C TYR A 52 -7.17 -1.62 12.03
N ALA A 53 -7.38 -1.42 13.32
CA ALA A 53 -6.47 -0.70 14.20
C ALA A 53 -6.27 -1.46 15.51
N ILE A 54 -5.03 -1.52 15.99
CA ILE A 54 -4.69 -2.14 17.28
C ILE A 54 -4.52 -1.02 18.31
N VAL A 55 -5.13 -1.20 19.49
CA VAL A 55 -4.95 -0.31 20.63
C VAL A 55 -4.41 -1.10 21.80
N VAL A 56 -3.35 -0.60 22.41
CA VAL A 56 -2.73 -1.19 23.62
C VAL A 56 -2.90 -0.23 24.78
N GLU A 57 -3.60 -0.69 25.82
CA GLU A 57 -3.78 0.02 27.08
C GLU A 57 -2.80 -0.53 28.12
N LYS A 58 -1.82 0.29 28.51
CA LYS A 58 -0.79 -0.15 29.46
C LYS A 58 -1.30 -0.24 30.89
N GLU A 59 -2.29 0.54 31.31
CA GLU A 59 -2.82 0.48 32.67
C GLU A 59 -3.45 -0.90 32.94
N THR A 60 -4.26 -1.39 32.01
CA THR A 60 -4.98 -2.68 32.16
C THR A 60 -4.26 -3.87 31.53
N GLN A 61 -3.13 -3.63 30.85
CA GLN A 61 -2.34 -4.66 30.15
C GLN A 61 -3.20 -5.43 29.13
N LYS A 62 -3.98 -4.68 28.35
CA LYS A 62 -4.85 -5.23 27.31
C LYS A 62 -4.49 -4.70 25.94
N LEU A 63 -4.68 -5.57 24.94
CA LEU A 63 -4.63 -5.24 23.53
C LEU A 63 -6.00 -5.50 22.93
N ALA A 64 -6.56 -4.49 22.27
CA ALA A 64 -7.80 -4.58 21.54
C ALA A 64 -7.57 -4.38 20.03
N LEU A 65 -8.27 -5.16 19.21
CA LEU A 65 -8.37 -4.97 17.76
C LEU A 65 -9.71 -4.33 17.45
N TYR A 66 -9.69 -3.23 16.71
CA TYR A 66 -10.87 -2.58 16.20
C TYR A 66 -10.96 -2.73 14.69
N ARG A 67 -12.18 -2.91 14.17
CA ARG A 67 -12.53 -2.87 12.75
C ARG A 67 -13.38 -1.65 12.47
N TYR A 68 -13.22 -1.08 11.29
CA TYR A 68 -14.15 -0.10 10.72
C TYR A 68 -14.63 -0.54 9.34
N ASP A 69 -15.94 -0.62 9.16
CA ASP A 69 -16.63 -0.95 7.89
C ASP A 69 -17.85 -0.03 7.64
N GLY A 70 -17.82 1.16 8.23
CA GLY A 70 -18.94 2.10 8.33
C GLY A 70 -19.31 2.38 9.78
N GLU A 71 -19.14 1.37 10.65
CA GLU A 71 -19.26 1.49 12.10
C GLU A 71 -17.99 0.97 12.79
N TYR A 72 -17.74 1.43 14.02
CA TYR A 72 -16.61 0.95 14.82
C TYR A 72 -17.01 -0.30 15.59
N GLU A 73 -16.20 -1.36 15.45
CA GLU A 73 -16.39 -2.60 16.17
C GLU A 73 -15.11 -3.04 16.86
N GLN A 74 -15.18 -3.43 18.13
CA GLN A 74 -14.08 -4.12 18.79
C GLN A 74 -14.19 -5.62 18.50
N VAL A 75 -13.25 -6.17 17.72
CA VAL A 75 -13.26 -7.56 17.23
C VAL A 75 -12.51 -8.52 18.16
N LEU A 76 -11.48 -8.02 18.84
CA LEU A 76 -10.65 -8.80 19.76
C LEU A 76 -10.31 -7.96 20.98
N ASN A 77 -10.24 -8.61 22.15
CA ASN A 77 -9.69 -8.03 23.37
C ASN A 77 -8.96 -9.12 24.14
N VAL A 78 -7.63 -8.99 24.24
CA VAL A 78 -6.75 -10.01 24.81
C VAL A 78 -5.81 -9.41 25.84
N LYS A 79 -5.35 -10.25 26.76
CA LYS A 79 -4.30 -9.88 27.70
C LYS A 79 -2.97 -9.72 26.95
N CYS A 80 -2.23 -8.66 27.25
CA CYS A 80 -0.85 -8.48 26.84
C CYS A 80 0.05 -8.22 28.06
N SER A 81 1.35 -8.05 27.82
CA SER A 81 2.29 -7.50 28.79
C SER A 81 3.15 -6.43 28.14
N THR A 82 3.40 -5.33 28.85
CA THR A 82 4.21 -4.22 28.36
C THR A 82 5.51 -4.10 29.15
N GLY A 83 6.24 -3.00 28.96
CA GLY A 83 7.46 -2.70 29.68
C GLY A 83 7.27 -2.71 31.20
N GLU A 84 8.30 -3.19 31.90
CA GLU A 84 8.38 -3.27 33.36
C GLU A 84 8.11 -1.92 34.04
N VAL A 85 8.59 -0.83 33.43
CA VAL A 85 8.49 0.51 34.01
C VAL A 85 7.28 1.26 33.42
N PRO A 86 6.41 1.85 34.26
CA PRO A 86 5.33 2.72 33.81
C PRO A 86 5.77 4.02 33.12
N GLY A 87 4.81 4.65 32.43
CA GLY A 87 5.01 5.88 31.68
C GLY A 87 5.67 5.67 30.31
N MET A 88 5.95 6.79 29.65
CA MET A 88 6.43 6.84 28.27
C MET A 88 7.93 6.58 28.16
N LYS A 89 8.31 5.78 27.15
CA LYS A 89 9.69 5.52 26.77
C LYS A 89 10.39 6.78 26.26
N THR A 90 11.56 7.11 26.82
CA THR A 90 12.36 8.27 26.40
C THR A 90 13.80 7.92 26.04
N ARG A 91 14.35 6.82 26.54
CA ARG A 91 15.75 6.43 26.27
C ARG A 91 15.94 4.93 26.15
N SER A 92 17.07 4.51 25.58
CA SER A 92 17.43 3.09 25.53
C SER A 92 17.55 2.49 26.94
N GLY A 93 17.09 1.24 27.12
CA GLY A 93 17.21 0.52 28.39
C GLY A 93 16.31 0.97 29.54
N ASP A 94 15.43 1.97 29.36
CA ASP A 94 14.49 2.42 30.41
C ASP A 94 13.36 1.42 30.74
N LYS A 95 13.28 0.31 30.01
CA LYS A 95 12.27 -0.76 30.12
C LYS A 95 10.81 -0.27 30.03
N LYS A 96 10.59 0.88 29.40
CA LYS A 96 9.24 1.41 29.16
C LYS A 96 8.77 1.01 27.77
N THR A 97 7.48 0.74 27.62
CA THR A 97 6.84 0.68 26.29
C THR A 97 6.51 2.10 25.85
N PRO A 98 6.84 2.48 24.60
CA PRO A 98 6.52 3.81 24.09
C PRO A 98 5.02 4.06 24.04
N GLU A 99 4.64 5.34 23.98
CA GLU A 99 3.25 5.78 23.82
C GLU A 99 3.16 6.68 22.59
N GLY A 100 2.16 6.43 21.74
CA GLY A 100 2.03 7.05 20.43
C GLY A 100 1.35 6.17 19.40
N VAL A 101 1.28 6.68 18.16
CA VAL A 101 0.78 5.96 16.99
C VAL A 101 1.97 5.38 16.23
N TYR A 102 1.97 4.05 16.06
CA TYR A 102 3.05 3.30 15.42
C TYR A 102 2.51 2.39 14.34
N PHE A 103 3.40 1.88 13.49
CA PHE A 103 3.09 0.92 12.43
C PHE A 103 4.11 -0.22 12.43
N PHE A 104 3.66 -1.39 12.00
CA PHE A 104 4.56 -2.52 11.83
C PHE A 104 5.40 -2.37 10.57
N THR A 105 6.71 -2.62 10.69
CA THR A 105 7.68 -2.51 9.58
C THR A 105 8.04 -3.86 8.97
N GLY A 106 7.58 -4.95 9.56
CA GLY A 106 7.78 -6.30 9.08
C GLY A 106 7.06 -7.34 9.93
N ALA A 107 7.22 -8.61 9.57
CA ALA A 107 6.72 -9.74 10.30
C ALA A 107 7.75 -10.87 10.27
N PHE A 108 7.95 -11.54 11.40
CA PHE A 108 8.85 -12.68 11.52
C PHE A 108 8.09 -13.90 12.04
N GLU A 109 8.20 -15.00 11.30
CA GLU A 109 7.73 -16.31 11.74
C GLU A 109 8.70 -16.96 12.73
N LYS A 110 8.20 -17.89 13.57
CA LYS A 110 8.96 -18.66 14.58
C LYS A 110 10.34 -19.11 14.13
N LYS A 111 10.48 -19.59 12.89
CA LYS A 111 11.75 -20.14 12.37
C LYS A 111 12.89 -19.11 12.32
N TYR A 112 12.57 -17.82 12.34
CA TYR A 112 13.55 -16.71 12.36
C TYR A 112 13.73 -16.11 13.76
N LEU A 113 13.06 -16.66 14.77
CA LEU A 113 12.98 -16.11 16.11
C LEU A 113 13.66 -17.02 17.14
N SER A 114 14.33 -16.41 18.11
CA SER A 114 14.70 -17.14 19.32
C SER A 114 13.44 -17.44 20.15
N ALA A 115 13.50 -18.49 20.98
CA ALA A 115 12.33 -19.02 21.66
C ALA A 115 11.56 -18.00 22.52
N VAL A 116 12.23 -16.96 23.04
CA VAL A 116 11.60 -15.91 23.87
C VAL A 116 10.56 -15.10 23.12
N TYR A 117 10.66 -14.98 21.79
CA TYR A 117 9.72 -14.24 20.96
C TYR A 117 8.51 -15.07 20.52
N GLY A 118 8.44 -16.34 20.94
CA GLY A 118 7.30 -17.21 20.67
C GLY A 118 7.13 -17.54 19.19
N GLU A 119 5.88 -17.57 18.74
CA GLU A 119 5.53 -18.03 17.38
C GLU A 119 5.68 -16.95 16.30
N MET A 120 5.55 -15.67 16.65
CA MET A 120 5.65 -14.55 15.70
C MET A 120 6.11 -13.27 16.38
N ALA A 121 6.67 -12.36 15.60
CA ALA A 121 7.03 -11.01 16.03
C ALA A 121 6.80 -9.98 14.92
N PHE A 122 6.32 -8.80 15.30
CA PHE A 122 6.08 -7.64 14.45
C PHE A 122 6.88 -6.44 15.00
N PRO A 123 7.99 -6.07 14.34
CA PRO A 123 8.72 -4.86 14.71
C PRO A 123 7.89 -3.60 14.44
N MET A 124 7.84 -2.68 15.42
CA MET A 124 7.21 -1.37 15.27
C MET A 124 8.22 -0.34 14.75
N ASP A 125 7.73 0.74 14.16
CA ASP A 125 8.54 1.87 13.67
C ASP A 125 9.05 2.82 14.78
N TYR A 126 9.15 2.35 16.04
CA TYR A 126 9.73 3.11 17.14
C TYR A 126 11.27 3.09 17.11
N PRO A 127 11.96 4.23 17.37
CA PRO A 127 11.39 5.57 17.47
C PRO A 127 10.98 6.06 16.09
N ASN A 128 9.75 6.56 15.95
CA ASN A 128 9.26 7.11 14.68
C ASN A 128 9.77 8.55 14.47
N LEU A 129 9.28 9.26 13.46
CA LEU A 129 9.74 10.63 13.17
C LEU A 129 9.50 11.57 14.37
N VAL A 130 8.30 11.52 14.96
CA VAL A 130 7.93 12.38 16.10
C VAL A 130 8.72 12.01 17.35
N ASP A 131 8.96 10.72 17.61
CA ASP A 131 9.83 10.31 18.72
C ASP A 131 11.23 10.92 18.58
N ARG A 132 11.83 10.83 17.39
CA ARG A 132 13.18 11.37 17.12
C ARG A 132 13.22 12.89 17.22
N LEU A 133 12.19 13.59 16.71
CA LEU A 133 12.07 15.04 16.85
C LEU A 133 11.97 15.48 18.32
N ASN A 134 11.37 14.64 19.16
CA ASN A 134 11.29 14.83 20.61
C ASN A 134 12.51 14.28 21.38
N GLY A 135 13.60 13.94 20.69
CA GLY A 135 14.83 13.46 21.32
C GLY A 135 14.71 12.09 22.00
N ARG A 136 13.70 11.29 21.64
CA ARG A 136 13.53 9.94 22.21
C ARG A 136 14.43 8.94 21.51
N GLU A 137 15.04 8.08 22.32
CA GLU A 137 16.02 7.10 21.86
C GLU A 137 15.59 5.65 22.14
N GLY A 138 16.37 4.70 21.62
CA GLY A 138 16.13 3.28 21.74
C GLY A 138 15.78 2.65 20.40
N ASN A 139 15.46 1.36 20.43
CA ASN A 139 15.17 0.56 19.25
C ASN A 139 14.44 -0.73 19.67
N SER A 140 14.12 -1.56 18.68
CA SER A 140 13.71 -2.95 18.87
C SER A 140 12.46 -3.14 19.75
N ILE A 141 11.51 -2.21 19.67
CA ILE A 141 10.20 -2.35 20.29
C ILE A 141 9.30 -3.15 19.36
N TRP A 142 9.01 -4.39 19.74
CA TRP A 142 8.24 -5.33 18.93
C TRP A 142 6.96 -5.74 19.65
N MET A 143 5.95 -6.11 18.87
CA MET A 143 4.85 -6.93 19.35
C MET A 143 5.16 -8.39 19.06
N HIS A 144 5.19 -9.27 20.06
CA HIS A 144 5.61 -10.66 19.85
C HIS A 144 4.92 -11.66 20.78
N GLY A 145 5.00 -12.94 20.42
CA GLY A 145 4.54 -14.06 21.24
C GLY A 145 5.48 -14.33 22.42
N THR A 146 5.27 -15.39 23.19
CA THR A 146 6.21 -15.74 24.27
C THR A 146 6.21 -17.24 24.54
N ASN A 147 7.35 -17.75 25.04
CA ASN A 147 7.45 -19.09 25.60
C ASN A 147 7.30 -19.13 27.12
N LYS A 148 7.00 -17.98 27.76
CA LYS A 148 6.78 -17.84 29.20
C LYS A 148 5.30 -17.58 29.49
N GLN A 149 4.89 -17.79 30.74
CA GLN A 149 3.60 -17.30 31.21
C GLN A 149 3.60 -15.77 31.21
N ILE A 150 2.52 -15.16 30.72
CA ILE A 150 2.40 -13.69 30.65
C ILE A 150 2.13 -13.13 32.04
N LYS A 151 3.01 -12.25 32.48
CA LYS A 151 2.87 -11.41 33.66
C LYS A 151 2.81 -9.96 33.24
N ASP A 152 1.99 -9.18 33.93
CA ASP A 152 1.81 -7.76 33.69
C ASP A 152 3.14 -7.03 33.86
N ARG A 153 3.48 -6.13 32.93
CA ARG A 153 4.71 -5.33 32.96
C ARG A 153 5.99 -6.18 33.13
N ASP A 154 6.20 -7.14 32.24
CA ASP A 154 7.32 -8.12 32.31
C ASP A 154 8.15 -8.16 31.02
N SER A 155 8.34 -7.00 30.39
CA SER A 155 9.17 -6.85 29.20
C SER A 155 10.16 -5.69 29.32
N ASN A 156 11.17 -5.64 28.44
CA ASN A 156 12.09 -4.50 28.32
C ASN A 156 11.52 -3.34 27.48
N GLY A 157 10.22 -3.37 27.17
CA GLY A 157 9.52 -2.36 26.35
C GLY A 157 8.67 -2.94 25.22
N CYS A 158 8.85 -4.23 24.89
CA CYS A 158 8.00 -4.95 23.93
C CYS A 158 6.56 -5.11 24.42
N ILE A 159 5.66 -5.39 23.47
CA ILE A 159 4.26 -5.77 23.72
C ILE A 159 4.16 -7.28 23.54
N VAL A 160 3.94 -8.01 24.62
CA VAL A 160 4.02 -9.48 24.65
C VAL A 160 2.61 -10.07 24.73
N LEU A 161 2.33 -11.04 23.85
CA LEU A 161 1.04 -11.72 23.72
C LEU A 161 1.20 -13.23 23.87
N ALA A 162 0.08 -13.92 24.10
CA ALA A 162 0.08 -15.37 24.01
C ALA A 162 0.25 -15.79 22.56
N ASN A 163 0.92 -16.92 22.32
CA ASN A 163 1.19 -17.40 20.96
C ASN A 163 -0.08 -17.61 20.13
N ALA A 164 -1.17 -18.06 20.76
CA ALA A 164 -2.45 -18.23 20.08
C ALA A 164 -3.07 -16.88 19.67
N ASP A 165 -2.95 -15.86 20.53
CA ASP A 165 -3.55 -14.54 20.28
C ASP A 165 -2.79 -13.76 19.21
N ILE A 166 -1.46 -13.75 19.26
CA ILE A 166 -0.67 -13.11 18.19
C ILE A 166 -0.86 -13.81 16.85
N LYS A 167 -1.07 -15.14 16.86
CA LYS A 167 -1.38 -15.90 15.64
C LYS A 167 -2.69 -15.44 15.02
N LYS A 168 -3.75 -15.34 15.80
CA LYS A 168 -5.04 -14.78 15.34
C LYS A 168 -4.88 -13.34 14.86
N LEU A 169 -4.19 -12.50 15.63
CA LEU A 169 -4.02 -11.08 15.32
C LEU A 169 -3.30 -10.84 13.98
N SER A 170 -2.39 -11.74 13.59
CA SER A 170 -1.63 -11.60 12.34
C SER A 170 -2.49 -11.61 11.07
N GLU A 171 -3.67 -12.23 11.11
CA GLU A 171 -4.59 -12.28 9.98
C GLU A 171 -5.16 -10.89 9.63
N PHE A 172 -5.09 -9.94 10.57
CA PHE A 172 -5.61 -8.59 10.45
C PHE A 172 -4.52 -7.52 10.29
N ILE A 173 -3.24 -7.93 10.26
CA ILE A 173 -2.11 -7.01 10.18
C ILE A 173 -1.61 -6.93 8.74
N THR A 174 -1.78 -5.74 8.16
CA THR A 174 -1.09 -5.34 6.94
C THR A 174 0.13 -4.50 7.33
N VAL A 175 1.33 -5.04 7.10
CA VAL A 175 2.60 -4.34 7.36
C VAL A 175 2.60 -2.98 6.65
N ASN A 176 3.15 -1.96 7.32
CA ASN A 176 3.16 -0.56 6.89
C ASN A 176 1.78 0.13 6.79
N ARG A 177 0.70 -0.53 7.22
CA ARG A 177 -0.68 -0.01 7.10
C ARG A 177 -1.46 -0.07 8.40
N THR A 178 -1.57 -1.25 9.02
CA THR A 178 -2.32 -1.42 10.27
C THR A 178 -1.60 -0.68 11.40
N PRO A 179 -2.21 0.34 12.02
CA PRO A 179 -1.61 1.04 13.15
C PRO A 179 -1.68 0.19 14.41
N ILE A 180 -0.70 0.42 15.28
CA ILE A 180 -0.75 0.04 16.68
C ILE A 180 -0.56 1.30 17.53
N ILE A 181 -1.60 1.65 18.28
CA ILE A 181 -1.65 2.85 19.10
C ILE A 181 -1.46 2.42 20.54
N VAL A 182 -0.41 2.91 21.18
CA VAL A 182 -0.11 2.58 22.57
C VAL A 182 -0.41 3.79 23.44
N THR A 183 -1.29 3.62 24.42
CA THR A 183 -1.66 4.65 25.40
C THR A 183 -1.55 4.09 26.82
N ASP A 184 -1.40 4.96 27.81
CA ASP A 184 -1.49 4.52 29.21
C ASP A 184 -2.92 4.07 29.56
N LYS A 185 -3.91 4.88 29.19
CA LYS A 185 -5.34 4.64 29.41
C LYS A 185 -6.16 5.06 28.19
N ILE A 186 -7.15 4.26 27.81
CA ILE A 186 -8.10 4.54 26.74
C ILE A 186 -9.24 5.37 27.30
N GLN A 187 -9.59 6.45 26.61
CA GLN A 187 -10.88 7.12 26.79
C GLN A 187 -11.79 6.74 25.63
N TYR A 188 -13.09 6.86 25.85
CA TYR A 188 -14.10 6.52 24.85
C TYR A 188 -14.88 7.77 24.45
N ALA A 189 -15.16 7.87 23.17
CA ALA A 189 -15.89 8.96 22.54
C ALA A 189 -16.92 8.40 21.56
N THR A 190 -17.92 9.20 21.21
CA THR A 190 -18.83 8.89 20.12
C THR A 190 -18.19 9.25 18.77
N PRO A 191 -18.63 8.65 17.64
CA PRO A 191 -18.17 9.03 16.30
C PRO A 191 -18.41 10.51 15.92
N ASP A 192 -19.39 11.16 16.54
CA ASP A 192 -19.73 12.57 16.26
C ASP A 192 -18.82 13.55 17.02
N ASP A 193 -18.24 13.14 18.16
CA ASP A 193 -17.38 14.00 18.99
C ASP A 193 -16.19 14.60 18.21
N ASP A 194 -15.63 13.83 17.26
CA ASP A 194 -14.51 14.26 16.42
C ASP A 194 -14.95 14.77 15.04
N ARG A 195 -16.26 14.94 14.74
CA ARG A 195 -16.73 15.26 13.37
C ARG A 195 -16.13 16.55 12.81
N ILE A 196 -16.21 17.64 13.58
CA ILE A 196 -15.68 18.96 13.15
C ILE A 196 -14.17 18.87 12.94
N LEU A 197 -13.47 18.21 13.86
CA LEU A 197 -12.02 18.05 13.78
C LEU A 197 -11.61 17.18 12.58
N ARG A 198 -12.33 16.08 12.33
CA ARG A 198 -12.16 15.21 11.15
C ARG A 198 -12.32 16.02 9.86
N GLU A 199 -13.42 16.77 9.73
CA GLU A 199 -13.66 17.64 8.57
C GLU A 199 -12.52 18.66 8.38
N GLN A 200 -12.06 19.30 9.46
CA GLN A 200 -10.96 20.26 9.44
C GLN A 200 -9.63 19.63 9.00
N LEU A 201 -9.24 18.47 9.55
CA LEU A 201 -7.98 17.80 9.23
C LEU A 201 -8.00 17.23 7.80
N THR A 202 -9.10 16.63 7.38
CA THR A 202 -9.27 16.14 6.00
C THR A 202 -9.22 17.29 4.99
N ALA A 203 -9.90 18.42 5.27
CA ALA A 203 -9.82 19.61 4.43
C ALA A 203 -8.40 20.18 4.37
N PHE A 204 -7.70 20.24 5.50
CA PHE A 204 -6.31 20.69 5.57
C PHE A 204 -5.37 19.83 4.71
N LEU A 205 -5.46 18.50 4.82
CA LEU A 205 -4.66 17.56 4.01
C LEU A 205 -4.93 17.71 2.52
N ASN A 206 -6.20 17.86 2.12
CA ASN A 206 -6.57 18.07 0.73
C ASN A 206 -6.03 19.41 0.19
N GLN A 207 -6.18 20.51 0.93
CA GLN A 207 -5.63 21.81 0.54
C GLN A 207 -4.10 21.78 0.38
N TRP A 208 -3.41 21.18 1.35
CA TRP A 208 -1.96 20.97 1.27
C TRP A 208 -1.59 20.19 0.00
N ASN A 209 -2.27 19.08 -0.26
CA ASN A 209 -2.02 18.23 -1.42
C ASN A 209 -2.32 18.96 -2.75
N GLU A 210 -3.34 19.80 -2.81
CA GLU A 210 -3.67 20.61 -4.00
C GLU A 210 -2.58 21.63 -4.35
N THR A 211 -1.82 22.12 -3.36
CA THR A 211 -0.70 23.05 -3.64
C THR A 211 0.41 22.43 -4.48
N LEU A 212 0.54 21.10 -4.49
CA LEU A 212 1.47 20.40 -5.39
C LEU A 212 1.15 20.73 -6.85
N ILE A 213 -0.13 20.72 -7.23
CA ILE A 213 -0.56 21.01 -8.61
C ILE A 213 -0.73 22.50 -8.86
N ASN A 214 -1.35 23.24 -7.94
CA ASN A 214 -1.81 24.61 -8.19
C ASN A 214 -1.03 25.69 -7.43
N GLY A 215 -0.21 25.32 -6.44
CA GLY A 215 0.47 26.27 -5.56
C GLY A 215 1.93 26.55 -5.92
N SER A 216 2.48 27.62 -5.34
CA SER A 216 3.92 27.88 -5.30
C SER A 216 4.61 27.01 -4.25
N TYR A 217 5.94 26.98 -4.28
CA TYR A 217 6.72 26.32 -3.23
C TYR A 217 6.45 26.94 -1.85
N ASP A 218 6.42 28.27 -1.76
CA ASP A 218 6.12 28.99 -0.51
C ASP A 218 4.72 28.65 0.03
N GLN A 219 3.72 28.49 -0.85
CA GLN A 219 2.38 28.06 -0.45
C GLN A 219 2.40 26.63 0.10
N TYR A 220 3.12 25.70 -0.53
CA TYR A 220 3.29 24.34 0.00
C TYR A 220 3.99 24.34 1.37
N LEU A 221 5.08 25.10 1.51
CA LEU A 221 5.83 25.24 2.76
C LEU A 221 5.00 25.89 3.88
N SER A 222 4.02 26.72 3.53
CA SER A 222 3.16 27.38 4.51
C SER A 222 2.31 26.42 5.35
N PHE A 223 2.17 25.15 4.94
CA PHE A 223 1.50 24.11 5.72
C PHE A 223 2.40 23.49 6.79
N TYR A 224 3.73 23.61 6.66
CA TYR A 224 4.69 23.02 7.57
C TYR A 224 5.01 23.94 8.75
N HIS A 225 5.47 23.35 9.85
CA HIS A 225 6.13 24.10 10.92
C HIS A 225 7.44 24.73 10.39
N GLN A 226 7.79 25.93 10.85
CA GLN A 226 8.91 26.70 10.28
C GLN A 226 10.25 25.99 10.41
N ASP A 227 10.44 25.22 11.48
CA ASP A 227 11.67 24.48 11.76
C ASP A 227 11.94 23.30 10.80
N ILE A 228 11.00 23.02 9.88
CA ILE A 228 11.05 21.88 8.95
C ILE A 228 11.29 22.32 7.49
N ILE A 229 11.19 23.63 7.21
CA ILE A 229 11.08 24.20 5.86
C ILE A 229 12.30 23.91 4.95
N SER A 230 13.46 23.56 5.49
CA SER A 230 14.73 23.45 4.75
C SER A 230 14.98 22.13 3.99
N LYS A 231 13.97 21.29 3.69
CA LYS A 231 14.23 19.85 3.38
C LYS A 231 13.63 19.26 2.10
N PHE A 232 12.94 20.00 1.23
CA PHE A 232 12.26 19.42 0.06
C PHE A 232 13.08 19.53 -1.23
N ALA A 233 14.26 18.91 -1.27
CA ALA A 233 15.12 18.89 -2.46
C ALA A 233 14.43 18.32 -3.72
N TRP A 234 13.42 17.45 -3.53
CA TRP A 234 12.63 16.88 -4.62
C TRP A 234 11.67 17.88 -5.29
N TRP A 235 11.47 19.07 -4.73
CA TRP A 235 10.53 20.05 -5.28
C TRP A 235 10.95 20.53 -6.68
N ASP A 236 12.25 20.68 -6.93
CA ASP A 236 12.75 21.10 -8.24
C ASP A 236 12.45 20.05 -9.31
N ASP A 237 12.70 18.77 -9.01
CA ASP A 237 12.32 17.65 -9.87
C ASP A 237 10.81 17.62 -10.14
N TRP A 238 10.00 17.86 -9.10
CA TRP A 238 8.55 17.95 -9.26
C TRP A 238 8.16 19.14 -10.14
N ASN A 239 8.77 20.30 -9.95
CA ASN A 239 8.41 21.51 -10.66
C ASN A 239 8.73 21.39 -12.16
N GLU A 240 9.83 20.71 -12.53
CA GLU A 240 10.12 20.35 -13.92
C GLU A 240 9.00 19.51 -14.52
N ILE A 241 8.66 18.39 -13.87
CA ILE A 241 7.59 17.49 -14.34
C ILE A 241 6.27 18.25 -14.44
N ARG A 242 5.90 19.00 -13.40
CA ARG A 242 4.65 19.76 -13.34
C ARG A 242 4.52 20.77 -14.48
N ASN A 243 5.61 21.45 -14.85
CA ASN A 243 5.59 22.43 -15.95
C ASN A 243 5.36 21.75 -17.30
N GLU A 244 5.94 20.58 -17.54
CA GLU A 244 5.67 19.79 -18.74
C GLU A 244 4.22 19.30 -18.78
N LEU A 245 3.70 18.80 -17.66
CA LEU A 245 2.29 18.37 -17.55
C LEU A 245 1.36 19.53 -17.91
N ARG A 246 1.61 20.73 -17.35
CA ARG A 246 0.84 21.95 -17.69
C ARG A 246 0.94 22.31 -19.18
N GLY A 247 2.12 22.20 -19.77
CA GLY A 247 2.35 22.46 -21.20
C GLY A 247 1.65 21.47 -22.15
N SER A 248 1.39 20.25 -21.69
CA SER A 248 0.73 19.21 -22.50
C SER A 248 -0.78 19.43 -22.71
N GLY A 249 -1.41 20.29 -21.90
CA GLY A 249 -2.87 20.50 -21.90
C GLY A 249 -3.68 19.33 -21.30
N ILE A 250 -3.02 18.31 -20.77
CA ILE A 250 -3.68 17.15 -20.15
C ILE A 250 -3.91 17.43 -18.67
N PRO A 251 -5.14 17.23 -18.15
CA PRO A 251 -5.41 17.41 -16.73
C PRO A 251 -4.55 16.50 -15.85
N ALA A 252 -3.89 17.09 -14.87
CA ALA A 252 -3.20 16.38 -13.79
C ALA A 252 -3.92 16.63 -12.46
N LYS A 253 -4.07 15.58 -11.66
CA LYS A 253 -4.65 15.66 -10.31
C LYS A 253 -3.80 14.83 -9.36
N ILE A 254 -3.77 15.24 -8.10
CA ILE A 254 -3.24 14.42 -7.02
C ILE A 254 -4.38 14.25 -6.04
N HIS A 255 -4.69 13.02 -5.67
CA HIS A 255 -5.73 12.70 -4.71
C HIS A 255 -5.15 11.88 -3.56
N LEU A 256 -5.79 12.05 -2.41
CA LEU A 256 -5.53 11.26 -1.22
C LEU A 256 -6.65 10.23 -1.13
N ASP A 257 -6.31 8.96 -1.02
CA ASP A 257 -7.27 7.87 -0.84
C ASP A 257 -7.00 7.18 0.50
N LYS A 258 -8.04 6.59 1.09
CA LYS A 258 -7.98 5.86 2.37
C LYS A 258 -7.37 6.69 3.52
N ILE A 259 -7.97 7.84 3.84
CA ILE A 259 -7.45 8.75 4.85
C ILE A 259 -7.83 8.25 6.25
N SER A 260 -6.85 7.74 6.99
CA SER A 260 -7.02 7.34 8.39
C SER A 260 -6.21 8.26 9.29
N ILE A 261 -6.84 8.76 10.36
CA ILE A 261 -6.24 9.73 11.28
C ILE A 261 -6.42 9.24 12.71
N TYR A 262 -5.29 9.13 13.42
CA TYR A 262 -5.21 8.71 14.81
C TYR A 262 -4.55 9.80 15.64
N LYS A 263 -4.95 9.96 16.91
CA LYS A 263 -4.38 10.98 17.80
C LYS A 263 -3.78 10.37 19.06
N HIS A 264 -2.70 10.98 19.53
CA HIS A 264 -2.09 10.68 20.82
C HIS A 264 -1.31 11.90 21.34
N ASN A 265 -1.59 12.35 22.57
CA ASN A 265 -0.93 13.48 23.23
C ASN A 265 -0.79 14.74 22.36
N GLY A 266 -1.88 15.18 21.73
CA GLY A 266 -1.92 16.40 20.91
C GLY A 266 -1.35 16.26 19.49
N VAL A 267 -0.71 15.14 19.16
CA VAL A 267 -0.20 14.85 17.82
C VAL A 267 -1.17 13.94 17.08
N TYR A 268 -1.45 14.29 15.83
CA TYR A 268 -2.36 13.56 14.94
C TYR A 268 -1.55 12.93 13.83
N THR A 269 -1.65 11.61 13.67
CA THR A 269 -0.95 10.85 12.64
C THR A 269 -1.96 10.45 11.57
N ALA A 270 -1.84 11.07 10.40
CA ALA A 270 -2.60 10.71 9.21
C ALA A 270 -1.81 9.69 8.37
N LEU A 271 -2.48 8.69 7.84
CA LEU A 271 -1.98 7.76 6.84
C LEU A 271 -2.96 7.70 5.67
N PHE A 272 -2.47 7.79 4.44
CA PHE A 272 -3.29 7.71 3.23
C PHE A 272 -2.44 7.26 2.04
N ASP A 273 -3.07 6.73 1.02
CA ASP A 273 -2.44 6.54 -0.28
C ASP A 273 -2.41 7.86 -1.05
N GLN A 274 -1.23 8.29 -1.50
CA GLN A 274 -1.13 9.42 -2.40
C GLN A 274 -1.11 8.91 -3.83
N LEU A 275 -2.06 9.36 -4.64
CA LEU A 275 -2.19 8.95 -6.04
C LEU A 275 -2.04 10.17 -6.95
N ILE A 276 -1.29 9.99 -8.02
CA ILE A 276 -1.20 10.96 -9.10
C ILE A 276 -1.96 10.44 -10.32
N GLN A 277 -2.77 11.32 -10.89
CA GLN A 277 -3.52 11.11 -12.11
C GLN A 277 -3.04 12.06 -13.20
N PHE A 278 -2.88 11.53 -14.41
CA PHE A 278 -2.57 12.28 -15.62
C PHE A 278 -3.43 11.76 -16.77
N GLY A 279 -4.40 12.58 -17.19
CA GLY A 279 -5.47 12.14 -18.08
C GLY A 279 -6.26 10.99 -17.45
N GLU A 280 -6.34 9.86 -18.15
CA GLU A 280 -7.01 8.64 -17.67
C GLU A 280 -6.08 7.70 -16.88
N GLN A 281 -4.79 8.02 -16.77
CA GLN A 281 -3.82 7.15 -16.10
C GLN A 281 -3.67 7.57 -14.64
N VAL A 282 -3.62 6.59 -13.74
CA VAL A 282 -3.44 6.79 -12.30
C VAL A 282 -2.26 5.93 -11.84
N GLN A 283 -1.38 6.50 -11.02
CA GLN A 283 -0.27 5.83 -10.37
C GLN A 283 -0.27 6.15 -8.88
N THR A 284 -0.10 5.13 -8.04
CA THR A 284 0.12 5.35 -6.61
C THR A 284 1.57 5.72 -6.34
N ALA A 285 1.80 6.78 -5.57
CA ALA A 285 3.09 7.11 -4.99
C ALA A 285 3.40 6.29 -3.73
N GLY A 286 2.40 5.58 -3.21
CA GLY A 286 2.47 4.79 -1.98
C GLY A 286 1.77 5.47 -0.79
N ALA A 287 1.82 4.78 0.35
CA ALA A 287 1.21 5.25 1.59
C ALA A 287 2.09 6.32 2.25
N ARG A 288 1.53 7.51 2.41
CA ARG A 288 2.20 8.66 3.04
C ARG A 288 1.65 8.86 4.45
N LYS A 289 2.57 8.94 5.40
CA LYS A 289 2.31 9.22 6.82
C LYS A 289 2.65 10.67 7.12
N VAL A 290 1.69 11.43 7.64
CA VAL A 290 1.83 12.85 7.97
C VAL A 290 1.50 13.06 9.44
N TYR A 291 2.34 13.80 10.14
CA TYR A 291 2.13 14.19 11.53
C TYR A 291 1.66 15.64 11.58
N LEU A 292 0.51 15.85 12.22
CA LEU A 292 -0.19 17.12 12.32
C LEU A 292 -0.25 17.57 13.78
N GLU A 293 -0.13 18.87 13.99
CA GLU A 293 -0.31 19.52 15.27
C GLU A 293 -1.32 20.67 15.10
N PRO A 294 -2.58 20.47 15.50
CA PRO A 294 -3.59 21.52 15.55
C PRO A 294 -3.28 22.50 16.68
N SER A 295 -3.28 23.79 16.38
CA SER A 295 -3.30 24.87 17.38
C SER A 295 -4.62 25.65 17.29
N VAL A 296 -4.81 26.59 18.22
CA VAL A 296 -6.01 27.45 18.28
C VAL A 296 -6.29 28.14 16.94
N ASP A 297 -5.24 28.56 16.24
CA ASP A 297 -5.37 29.39 15.04
C ASP A 297 -5.21 28.63 13.72
N ARG A 298 -4.51 27.49 13.72
CA ARG A 298 -4.25 26.70 12.50
C ARG A 298 -3.67 25.32 12.78
N VAL A 299 -3.82 24.42 11.81
CA VAL A 299 -3.14 23.13 11.77
C VAL A 299 -1.77 23.30 11.09
N ARG A 300 -0.74 22.56 11.55
CA ARG A 300 0.59 22.52 10.94
C ARG A 300 1.05 21.08 10.76
N ILE A 301 1.84 20.84 9.71
CA ILE A 301 2.58 19.59 9.52
C ILE A 301 3.90 19.70 10.27
N ILE A 302 4.11 18.80 11.23
CA ILE A 302 5.34 18.68 12.02
C ILE A 302 6.28 17.59 11.51
N GLY A 303 5.89 16.92 10.43
CA GLY A 303 6.74 15.99 9.71
C GLY A 303 5.92 15.06 8.82
N ASP A 304 6.52 14.55 7.76
CA ASP A 304 5.90 13.53 6.93
C ASP A 304 6.95 12.57 6.38
N THR A 305 6.49 11.38 6.00
CA THR A 305 7.32 10.34 5.41
C THR A 305 6.46 9.38 4.61
N TYR A 306 7.05 8.70 3.63
CA TYR A 306 6.43 7.55 3.01
C TYR A 306 6.67 6.31 3.86
N GLN A 307 5.62 5.51 4.07
CA GLN A 307 5.81 4.16 4.59
C GLN A 307 6.61 3.36 3.57
N SER A 308 7.52 2.51 4.05
CA SER A 308 8.60 1.92 3.26
C SER A 308 8.17 1.42 1.87
N SER A 309 8.93 1.88 0.87
CA SER A 309 8.65 1.85 -0.56
C SER A 309 8.37 0.46 -1.14
N ILE A 310 7.39 0.38 -2.01
CA ILE A 310 7.33 -0.61 -3.09
C ILE A 310 8.68 -0.59 -3.82
N SER A 311 9.39 -1.73 -3.76
CA SER A 311 10.39 -2.20 -4.73
C SER A 311 11.61 -1.32 -5.01
N LYS A 312 12.80 -1.86 -4.67
CA LYS A 312 14.07 -1.55 -5.33
C LYS A 312 13.88 -1.55 -6.86
N ASN A 313 13.91 -0.41 -7.51
CA ASN A 313 14.10 -0.34 -8.96
C ASN A 313 15.41 0.39 -9.29
N ASN A 314 16.10 -0.19 -10.28
CA ASN A 314 17.49 0.03 -10.63
C ASN A 314 17.78 1.47 -11.09
N GLY A 315 18.66 2.18 -10.36
CA GLY A 315 19.65 3.07 -10.98
C GLY A 315 19.20 4.42 -11.54
N ARG A 316 18.18 5.09 -10.99
CA ARG A 316 17.97 6.54 -11.20
C ARG A 316 17.80 7.27 -9.87
N GLU A 317 18.48 8.40 -9.75
CA GLU A 317 18.77 9.22 -8.56
C GLU A 317 17.59 9.98 -7.94
N THR A 318 16.33 9.54 -8.09
CA THR A 318 15.20 10.16 -7.40
C THR A 318 14.63 9.20 -6.35
N ASN A 319 15.17 9.26 -5.13
CA ASN A 319 14.76 8.43 -3.98
C ASN A 319 13.34 8.76 -3.44
N HIS A 320 12.61 9.71 -4.04
CA HIS A 320 11.32 10.18 -3.53
C HIS A 320 10.13 9.49 -4.24
N PRO A 321 9.29 8.70 -3.53
CA PRO A 321 8.24 7.89 -4.17
C PRO A 321 7.24 8.67 -5.02
N PHE A 322 6.88 9.89 -4.61
CA PHE A 322 6.03 10.78 -5.40
C PHE A 322 6.66 11.11 -6.77
N ILE A 323 7.95 11.44 -6.80
CA ILE A 323 8.64 11.80 -8.05
C ILE A 323 8.74 10.58 -8.97
N ALA A 324 9.08 9.42 -8.40
CA ALA A 324 9.14 8.17 -9.15
C ALA A 324 7.79 7.84 -9.81
N ALA A 325 6.68 7.96 -9.08
CA ALA A 325 5.34 7.75 -9.62
C ALA A 325 5.01 8.76 -10.74
N CYS A 326 5.37 10.03 -10.58
CA CYS A 326 5.20 11.06 -11.62
C CYS A 326 5.98 10.71 -12.90
N GLN A 327 7.25 10.30 -12.76
CA GLN A 327 8.13 9.93 -13.87
C GLN A 327 7.63 8.68 -14.60
N GLU A 328 7.15 7.67 -13.88
CA GLU A 328 6.55 6.47 -14.47
C GLU A 328 5.31 6.83 -15.29
N LEU A 329 4.42 7.64 -14.74
CA LEU A 329 3.20 8.08 -15.40
C LEU A 329 3.50 8.88 -16.68
N ARG A 330 4.50 9.77 -16.62
CA ARG A 330 5.03 10.51 -17.76
C ARG A 330 5.56 9.54 -18.83
N ALA A 331 6.36 8.54 -18.45
CA ALA A 331 6.92 7.56 -19.39
C ALA A 331 5.83 6.70 -20.05
N ILE A 332 4.82 6.29 -19.30
CA ILE A 332 3.64 5.56 -19.81
C ILE A 332 2.90 6.39 -20.84
N HIS A 333 2.70 7.69 -20.57
CA HIS A 333 2.00 8.60 -21.45
C HIS A 333 2.71 8.75 -22.81
N TYR A 334 4.01 9.12 -22.80
CA TYR A 334 4.76 9.28 -24.05
C TYR A 334 4.90 7.97 -24.82
N ALA A 335 5.07 6.83 -24.12
CA ALA A 335 5.07 5.53 -24.77
C ALA A 335 3.75 5.23 -25.49
N LYS A 336 2.60 5.62 -24.93
CA LYS A 336 1.30 5.47 -25.60
C LYS A 336 1.21 6.31 -26.86
N GLN A 337 1.60 7.58 -26.80
CA GLN A 337 1.62 8.47 -27.96
C GLN A 337 2.53 7.95 -29.07
N ASP A 338 3.76 7.54 -28.74
CA ASP A 338 4.70 7.00 -29.72
C ASP A 338 4.19 5.71 -30.37
N ILE A 339 3.59 4.82 -29.57
CA ILE A 339 3.01 3.56 -30.08
C ILE A 339 1.81 3.83 -30.97
N GLU A 340 0.95 4.78 -30.62
CA GLU A 340 -0.18 5.18 -31.46
C GLU A 340 0.31 5.72 -32.80
N ALA A 341 1.27 6.66 -32.78
CA ALA A 341 1.88 7.20 -33.99
C ALA A 341 2.54 6.12 -34.85
N LEU A 342 3.19 5.12 -34.23
CA LEU A 342 3.75 3.97 -34.94
C LEU A 342 2.65 3.12 -35.60
N VAL A 343 1.53 2.87 -34.92
CA VAL A 343 0.39 2.14 -35.49
C VAL A 343 -0.20 2.89 -36.68
N ASP A 344 -0.31 4.22 -36.60
CA ASP A 344 -0.82 5.05 -37.69
C ASP A 344 0.13 5.14 -38.88
N ARG A 345 1.43 5.24 -38.63
CA ARG A 345 2.46 5.11 -39.68
C ARG A 345 2.38 3.73 -40.35
N TRP A 346 2.24 2.66 -39.56
CA TRP A 346 2.10 1.29 -40.08
C TRP A 346 0.84 1.12 -40.94
N LEU A 347 -0.31 1.65 -40.51
CA LEU A 347 -1.55 1.65 -41.29
C LEU A 347 -1.40 2.46 -42.58
N THR A 348 -0.86 3.67 -42.50
CA THR A 348 -0.65 4.56 -43.65
C THR A 348 0.24 3.91 -44.70
N ALA A 349 1.41 3.37 -44.30
CA ALA A 349 2.33 2.68 -45.20
C ALA A 349 1.69 1.45 -45.85
N TRP A 350 0.83 0.74 -45.11
CA TRP A 350 0.14 -0.43 -45.65
C TRP A 350 -0.97 -0.06 -46.65
N ASN A 351 -1.72 1.02 -46.40
CA ASN A 351 -2.72 1.56 -47.32
C ASN A 351 -2.07 2.09 -48.61
N SER A 352 -0.95 2.80 -48.50
CA SER A 352 -0.20 3.35 -49.64
C SER A 352 0.68 2.32 -50.37
N LYS A 353 0.75 1.08 -49.84
CA LYS A 353 1.63 0.01 -50.32
C LYS A 353 3.13 0.33 -50.27
N ASP A 354 3.53 1.31 -49.48
CA ASP A 354 4.93 1.62 -49.21
C ASP A 354 5.55 0.53 -48.33
N ILE A 355 6.29 -0.37 -48.98
CA ILE A 355 6.88 -1.53 -48.30
C ILE A 355 8.11 -1.16 -47.46
N GLU A 356 8.77 -0.04 -47.77
CA GLU A 356 9.98 0.40 -47.06
C GLU A 356 9.57 0.97 -45.71
N THR A 357 8.69 1.97 -45.69
CA THR A 357 8.14 2.53 -44.45
C THR A 357 7.41 1.46 -43.62
N TYR A 358 6.67 0.56 -44.28
CA TYR A 358 6.02 -0.57 -43.59
C TYR A 358 7.05 -1.47 -42.90
N GLY A 359 8.17 -1.77 -43.57
CA GLY A 359 9.26 -2.58 -43.03
C GLY A 359 9.98 -1.91 -41.87
N ASP A 360 10.12 -0.60 -41.89
CA ASP A 360 10.75 0.18 -40.82
C ASP A 360 9.94 0.20 -39.53
N CYS A 361 8.64 -0.08 -39.59
CA CYS A 361 7.83 -0.28 -38.38
C CYS A 361 8.19 -1.56 -37.62
N TYR A 362 8.88 -2.52 -38.23
CA TYR A 362 9.21 -3.83 -37.62
C TYR A 362 10.62 -3.88 -37.05
N ALA A 363 10.75 -4.52 -35.89
CA ALA A 363 12.03 -4.74 -35.25
C ALA A 363 12.90 -5.71 -36.05
N SER A 364 14.23 -5.56 -35.96
CA SER A 364 15.18 -6.43 -36.68
C SER A 364 14.97 -7.93 -36.42
N ASP A 365 14.61 -8.30 -35.19
CA ASP A 365 14.34 -9.68 -34.74
C ASP A 365 12.84 -10.06 -34.77
N PHE A 366 12.05 -9.38 -35.60
CA PHE A 366 10.64 -9.70 -35.79
C PHE A 366 10.43 -11.15 -36.21
N ARG A 367 9.35 -11.75 -35.69
CA ARG A 367 8.89 -13.09 -36.05
C ARG A 367 7.37 -13.13 -36.14
N PHE A 368 6.87 -13.84 -37.14
CA PHE A 368 5.46 -14.22 -37.25
C PHE A 368 5.34 -15.67 -37.67
N GLN A 369 4.83 -16.52 -36.77
CA GLN A 369 4.87 -17.97 -36.93
C GLN A 369 6.33 -18.40 -37.22
N TRP A 370 6.57 -19.06 -38.35
CA TRP A 370 7.89 -19.53 -38.79
C TRP A 370 8.65 -18.51 -39.66
N MET A 371 8.09 -17.33 -39.94
CA MET A 371 8.72 -16.31 -40.78
C MET A 371 9.51 -15.32 -39.94
N ASP A 372 10.73 -15.03 -40.38
CA ASP A 372 11.48 -13.85 -39.99
C ASP A 372 10.98 -12.57 -40.68
N ARG A 373 11.61 -11.45 -40.35
CA ARG A 373 11.28 -10.13 -40.90
C ARG A 373 11.35 -10.12 -42.42
N ASP A 374 12.40 -10.66 -43.02
CA ASP A 374 12.61 -10.56 -44.47
C ASP A 374 11.61 -11.42 -45.24
N ALA A 375 11.34 -12.65 -44.77
CA ALA A 375 10.30 -13.51 -45.31
C ALA A 375 8.92 -12.86 -45.18
N TRP A 376 8.63 -12.21 -44.05
CA TRP A 376 7.39 -11.47 -43.83
C TRP A 376 7.23 -10.30 -44.81
N LEU A 377 8.26 -9.47 -44.96
CA LEU A 377 8.21 -8.33 -45.89
C LEU A 377 8.12 -8.78 -47.35
N LYS A 378 8.81 -9.86 -47.73
CA LYS A 378 8.69 -10.44 -49.08
C LYS A 378 7.26 -10.92 -49.35
N LYS A 379 6.61 -11.57 -48.39
CA LYS A 379 5.19 -11.96 -48.47
C LYS A 379 4.30 -10.73 -48.65
N LYS A 380 4.51 -9.68 -47.87
CA LYS A 380 3.72 -8.43 -47.93
C LYS A 380 3.90 -7.69 -49.26
N LYS A 381 5.14 -7.60 -49.76
CA LYS A 381 5.47 -7.03 -51.09
C LYS A 381 4.73 -7.75 -52.22
N ARG A 382 4.58 -9.08 -52.15
CA ARG A 382 3.79 -9.86 -53.11
C ARG A 382 2.29 -9.49 -53.06
N LEU A 383 1.73 -9.29 -51.86
CA LEU A 383 0.33 -8.85 -51.72
C LEU A 383 0.11 -7.45 -52.29
N ASN A 384 1.04 -6.52 -52.09
CA ASN A 384 0.98 -5.15 -52.65
C ASN A 384 0.91 -5.15 -54.19
N ARG A 385 1.61 -6.09 -54.85
CA ARG A 385 1.58 -6.29 -56.30
C ARG A 385 0.29 -6.98 -56.78
N LYS A 386 -0.24 -7.92 -55.99
CA LYS A 386 -1.42 -8.72 -56.35
C LYS A 386 -2.70 -7.91 -56.41
N TYR A 387 -2.93 -7.05 -55.42
CA TYR A 387 -4.18 -6.30 -55.30
C TYR A 387 -4.07 -4.93 -55.92
N LYS A 388 -5.10 -4.43 -56.60
CA LYS A 388 -5.09 -3.08 -57.20
C LYS A 388 -5.08 -2.01 -56.12
N ASN A 389 -5.96 -2.14 -55.13
CA ASN A 389 -6.09 -1.24 -53.98
C ASN A 389 -6.00 -2.06 -52.67
N ILE A 390 -5.51 -1.42 -51.60
CA ILE A 390 -5.52 -1.95 -50.24
C ILE A 390 -6.06 -0.85 -49.32
N SER A 391 -7.02 -1.23 -48.48
CA SER A 391 -7.67 -0.36 -47.52
C SER A 391 -7.66 -1.03 -46.15
N VAL A 392 -7.02 -0.41 -45.17
CA VAL A 392 -6.92 -0.95 -43.80
C VAL A 392 -7.21 0.12 -42.77
N TRP A 393 -8.16 -0.19 -41.89
CA TRP A 393 -8.64 0.71 -40.86
C TRP A 393 -8.51 0.05 -39.49
N LYS A 394 -8.31 0.87 -38.45
CA LYS A 394 -8.40 0.47 -37.04
C LYS A 394 -9.66 1.02 -36.40
N GLU A 395 -10.30 0.24 -35.56
CA GLU A 395 -11.36 0.67 -34.65
C GLU A 395 -11.04 0.17 -33.24
N ASN A 396 -11.45 0.92 -32.21
CA ASN A 396 -11.29 0.57 -30.80
C ASN A 396 -9.82 0.26 -30.43
N LEU A 397 -8.93 1.21 -30.70
CA LEU A 397 -7.51 1.09 -30.34
C LEU A 397 -7.35 1.14 -28.82
N ILE A 398 -6.79 0.08 -28.26
CA ILE A 398 -6.43 -0.02 -26.84
C ILE A 398 -4.93 -0.25 -26.76
N ILE A 399 -4.22 0.69 -26.14
CA ILE A 399 -2.79 0.59 -25.88
C ILE A 399 -2.55 0.28 -24.41
N LYS A 400 -1.77 -0.77 -24.16
CA LYS A 400 -1.30 -1.16 -22.82
C LYS A 400 0.21 -1.04 -22.78
N THR A 401 0.71 -0.21 -21.87
CA THR A 401 2.14 0.06 -21.65
C THR A 401 2.48 -0.21 -20.18
N SER A 402 3.66 -0.77 -19.96
CA SER A 402 4.25 -1.09 -18.65
C SER A 402 5.74 -1.35 -18.86
N GLU A 403 6.51 -1.47 -17.78
CA GLU A 403 7.93 -1.84 -17.89
C GLU A 403 8.15 -3.15 -18.65
N LYS A 404 7.27 -4.14 -18.47
CA LYS A 404 7.45 -5.50 -19.03
C LYS A 404 6.70 -5.74 -20.34
N THR A 405 5.55 -5.08 -20.54
CA THR A 405 4.67 -5.38 -21.68
C THR A 405 4.16 -4.11 -22.34
N ASN A 406 4.32 -4.04 -23.66
CA ASN A 406 3.90 -2.93 -24.50
C ASN A 406 3.14 -3.50 -25.70
N SER A 407 1.85 -3.18 -25.82
CA SER A 407 1.00 -3.75 -26.88
C SER A 407 -0.16 -2.85 -27.26
N ALA A 408 -0.61 -3.00 -28.50
CA ALA A 408 -1.80 -2.37 -29.05
C ALA A 408 -2.76 -3.45 -29.51
N THR A 409 -4.04 -3.32 -29.17
CA THR A 409 -5.11 -4.21 -29.61
C THR A 409 -6.21 -3.38 -30.24
N PHE A 410 -6.70 -3.79 -31.41
CA PHE A 410 -7.75 -3.07 -32.14
C PHE A 410 -8.50 -4.03 -33.07
N ILE A 411 -9.69 -3.60 -33.51
CA ILE A 411 -10.40 -4.26 -34.61
C ILE A 411 -9.77 -3.74 -35.91
N GLN A 412 -9.22 -4.65 -36.70
CA GLN A 412 -8.67 -4.36 -38.02
C GLN A 412 -9.70 -4.75 -39.07
N LYS A 413 -10.10 -3.79 -39.89
CA LYS A 413 -10.88 -4.01 -41.11
C LYS A 413 -9.92 -3.92 -42.30
N TYR A 414 -9.84 -4.99 -43.09
CA TYR A 414 -9.01 -5.09 -44.28
C TYR A 414 -9.90 -5.28 -45.49
N GLU A 415 -9.64 -4.51 -46.54
CA GLU A 415 -10.25 -4.64 -47.84
C GLU A 415 -9.20 -4.50 -48.94
N SER A 416 -9.33 -5.31 -49.97
CA SER A 416 -8.58 -5.19 -51.22
C SER A 416 -9.47 -5.53 -52.40
N SER A 417 -8.94 -5.38 -53.62
CA SER A 417 -9.70 -5.60 -54.86
C SER A 417 -10.30 -7.01 -55.05
N GLY A 418 -10.05 -7.96 -54.14
CA GLY A 418 -10.67 -9.29 -54.18
C GLY A 418 -10.70 -10.01 -52.83
N TYR A 419 -10.55 -9.30 -51.71
CA TYR A 419 -10.55 -9.92 -50.38
C TYR A 419 -10.99 -8.92 -49.31
N ARG A 420 -11.81 -9.39 -48.37
CA ARG A 420 -12.22 -8.63 -47.18
C ARG A 420 -12.05 -9.49 -45.94
N ALA A 421 -11.61 -8.87 -44.86
CA ALA A 421 -11.51 -9.52 -43.56
C ALA A 421 -11.66 -8.51 -42.44
N VAL A 422 -12.36 -8.93 -41.39
CA VAL A 422 -12.43 -8.21 -40.12
C VAL A 422 -11.88 -9.14 -39.04
N GLY A 423 -11.06 -8.60 -38.15
CA GLY A 423 -10.50 -9.40 -37.06
C GLY A 423 -9.83 -8.56 -35.99
N LYS A 424 -9.67 -9.16 -34.81
CA LYS A 424 -8.94 -8.56 -33.70
C LYS A 424 -7.44 -8.69 -33.96
N LYS A 425 -6.77 -7.55 -34.04
CA LYS A 425 -5.32 -7.43 -34.18
C LYS A 425 -4.69 -7.17 -32.83
N LYS A 426 -3.55 -7.80 -32.55
CA LYS A 426 -2.67 -7.47 -31.42
C LYS A 426 -1.25 -7.30 -31.93
N LEU A 427 -0.66 -6.14 -31.67
CA LEU A 427 0.75 -5.84 -31.92
C LEU A 427 1.48 -5.79 -30.58
N ILE A 428 2.66 -6.41 -30.52
CA ILE A 428 3.55 -6.35 -29.36
C ILE A 428 4.78 -5.55 -29.79
N PHE A 429 5.17 -4.59 -28.97
CA PHE A 429 6.25 -3.66 -29.27
C PHE A 429 7.46 -3.88 -28.37
N LYS A 430 8.63 -3.53 -28.89
CA LYS A 430 9.85 -3.37 -28.11
C LYS A 430 10.57 -2.09 -28.54
N ARG A 431 11.47 -1.58 -27.69
CA ARG A 431 12.41 -0.55 -28.09
C ARG A 431 13.60 -1.16 -28.81
N GLU A 432 14.01 -0.54 -29.90
CA GLU A 432 15.22 -0.86 -30.67
C GLU A 432 15.85 0.47 -31.09
N ASN A 433 17.09 0.72 -30.65
CA ASN A 433 17.81 1.99 -30.89
C ASN A 433 17.00 3.23 -30.50
N GLY A 434 16.35 3.19 -29.33
CA GLY A 434 15.53 4.29 -28.80
C GLY A 434 14.12 4.41 -29.39
N GLN A 435 13.80 3.70 -30.48
CA GLN A 435 12.50 3.78 -31.16
C GLN A 435 11.62 2.58 -30.85
N TRP A 436 10.29 2.77 -30.82
CA TRP A 436 9.34 1.66 -30.77
C TRP A 436 9.26 0.94 -32.11
N LYS A 437 9.25 -0.39 -32.06
CA LYS A 437 9.13 -1.27 -33.22
C LYS A 437 8.18 -2.43 -32.94
N ILE A 438 7.48 -2.90 -33.97
CA ILE A 438 6.62 -4.09 -33.92
C ILE A 438 7.52 -5.32 -33.82
N PHE A 439 7.45 -5.99 -32.67
CA PHE A 439 8.20 -7.20 -32.36
C PHE A 439 7.44 -8.47 -32.74
N ARG A 440 6.12 -8.49 -32.51
CA ARG A 440 5.24 -9.63 -32.86
C ARG A 440 3.86 -9.12 -33.27
N GLU A 441 3.20 -9.91 -34.11
CA GLU A 441 1.79 -9.71 -34.44
C GLU A 441 0.95 -10.95 -34.15
N ARG A 442 -0.31 -10.72 -33.76
CA ARG A 442 -1.36 -11.74 -33.73
C ARG A 442 -2.60 -11.19 -34.39
N TRP A 443 -3.32 -12.04 -35.11
CA TRP A 443 -4.59 -11.70 -35.71
C TRP A 443 -5.56 -12.87 -35.53
N LYS A 444 -6.79 -12.57 -35.12
CA LYS A 444 -7.87 -13.54 -34.97
C LYS A 444 -9.11 -12.99 -35.67
N LYS A 445 -9.70 -13.78 -36.57
CA LYS A 445 -10.97 -13.44 -37.23
C LYS A 445 -12.07 -13.21 -36.18
N ILE A 446 -12.93 -12.23 -36.40
CA ILE A 446 -14.15 -12.01 -35.61
C ILE A 446 -15.39 -12.31 -36.45
#